data_AF-A0A6A7YZW3-F1
#
_entry.id   AF-A0A6A7YZW3-F1
#
_cell.length_a   1.000
_cell.length_b   1.000
_cell.length_c   1.000
_cell.angle_alpha   90.00
_cell.angle_beta   90.00
_cell.angle_gamma   90.00
#
_symmetry.space_group_name_H-M   'P 1'
#
loop_
_entity.id
_entity.type
_entity.pdbx_description
1 polymer ?
#
loop_
_entity_poly.entity_id
_entity_poly.type
_entity_poly.pdbx_seq_one_letter_code
_entity_poly.pdbx_strand_id
1 'polypeptide(L)'
;MGFVGLFDTVASIVGWDNLGNLSSQHIPLLQLYLRPNRIGNVVQLVARDEKRFNFALSEVGPDHLEITLPGVHSDIGGGYRALLQEELMVTPLQSLEVALDQDVTDTSIYRDALEAKACWIAEGWPDDALHIVTPNAERLPPDSEDRMAPPRKRVYAGLQIKREVRGELSRVYCRVMHALAKAKNVPFEDIDDKPEFQISEELEPLCDRFVAGDYTLTPAEESLLRRRYIHTSAHWNHPLAKASGKVITLLYINSPMENGIRVRHPHVRTR
;
A
#
# COMPACT_ATOMS: atom_id res chain seq x y z
N MET A 1 8.61 5.75 -33.90
CA MET A 1 8.84 4.57 -33.04
C MET A 1 7.84 4.63 -31.89
N GLY A 2 7.28 3.50 -31.47
CA GLY A 2 6.38 3.46 -30.31
C GLY A 2 7.17 3.37 -29.00
N PHE A 3 6.71 4.10 -27.98
CA PHE A 3 7.15 3.98 -26.59
C PHE A 3 5.93 3.65 -25.74
N VAL A 4 6.08 2.68 -24.83
CA VAL A 4 5.03 2.30 -23.87
C VAL A 4 5.59 2.50 -22.47
N GLY A 5 5.14 3.55 -21.80
CA GLY A 5 5.44 3.82 -20.40
C GLY A 5 4.32 3.28 -19.51
N LEU A 6 4.64 2.29 -18.68
CA LEU A 6 3.72 1.69 -17.72
C LEU A 6 4.05 2.16 -16.30
N PHE A 7 3.02 2.41 -15.52
CA PHE A 7 3.14 2.69 -14.09
C PHE A 7 2.41 1.57 -13.36
N ASP A 8 3.18 0.78 -12.63
CA ASP A 8 2.75 -0.25 -11.68
C ASP A 8 1.55 -1.08 -12.15
N THR A 9 1.70 -1.80 -13.27
CA THR A 9 0.58 -2.49 -13.92
C THR A 9 -0.04 -3.54 -12.99
N VAL A 10 -1.33 -3.40 -12.72
CA VAL A 10 -2.10 -4.33 -11.88
C VAL A 10 -3.08 -5.12 -12.74
N ALA A 11 -3.04 -6.44 -12.65
CA ALA A 11 -4.10 -7.28 -13.16
C ALA A 11 -5.21 -7.35 -12.09
N SER A 12 -6.12 -6.37 -12.09
CA SER A 12 -7.21 -6.32 -11.11
C SER A 12 -8.22 -7.43 -11.41
N ILE A 13 -8.42 -8.33 -10.44
CA ILE A 13 -9.61 -9.18 -10.36
C ILE A 13 -10.59 -8.49 -9.39
N VAL A 14 -11.41 -7.57 -9.91
CA VAL A 14 -12.68 -7.22 -9.26
C VAL A 14 -13.77 -7.87 -10.09
N GLY A 15 -13.81 -9.20 -10.06
CA GLY A 15 -14.97 -9.95 -10.50
C GLY A 15 -15.98 -9.97 -9.36
N TRP A 16 -17.15 -9.37 -9.58
CA TRP A 16 -18.28 -9.48 -8.64
C TRP A 16 -18.69 -10.94 -8.38
N ASP A 17 -18.25 -11.86 -9.24
CA ASP A 17 -18.72 -13.25 -9.29
C ASP A 17 -17.91 -14.23 -8.41
N ASN A 18 -16.77 -13.84 -7.83
CA ASN A 18 -15.93 -14.74 -7.05
C ASN A 18 -15.69 -14.23 -5.62
N LEU A 19 -16.77 -14.26 -4.83
CA LEU A 19 -16.74 -14.15 -3.38
C LEU A 19 -16.05 -15.41 -2.79
N GLY A 20 -14.72 -15.37 -2.60
CA GLY A 20 -14.04 -16.28 -1.66
C GLY A 20 -13.00 -17.26 -2.21
N ASN A 21 -12.52 -17.15 -3.44
CA ASN A 21 -11.34 -17.94 -3.86
C ASN A 21 -10.51 -17.22 -4.92
N LEU A 22 -9.59 -16.35 -4.48
CA LEU A 22 -8.76 -15.50 -5.35
C LEU A 22 -7.31 -16.02 -5.45
N SER A 23 -7.15 -17.35 -5.49
CA SER A 23 -5.86 -18.02 -5.73
C SER A 23 -5.69 -18.51 -7.18
N SER A 24 -6.61 -18.18 -8.10
CA SER A 24 -6.53 -18.68 -9.47
C SER A 24 -5.38 -18.02 -10.23
N GLN A 25 -4.26 -18.72 -10.28
CA GLN A 25 -3.05 -18.47 -11.09
C GLN A 25 -3.31 -18.40 -12.61
N HIS A 26 -4.56 -18.34 -13.07
CA HIS A 26 -4.92 -18.27 -14.49
C HIS A 26 -5.99 -17.21 -14.69
N ILE A 27 -5.59 -16.10 -15.31
CA ILE A 27 -6.50 -15.07 -15.84
C ILE A 27 -6.73 -15.43 -17.32
N PRO A 28 -7.92 -15.89 -17.73
CA PRO A 28 -8.12 -16.39 -19.10
C PRO A 28 -8.27 -15.30 -20.18
N LEU A 29 -8.42 -14.02 -19.82
CA LEU A 29 -8.88 -12.99 -20.78
C LEU A 29 -8.05 -11.71 -20.91
N LEU A 30 -7.02 -11.48 -20.10
CA LEU A 30 -6.21 -10.26 -20.19
C LEU A 30 -4.84 -10.58 -20.80
N GLN A 31 -4.69 -10.32 -22.11
CA GLN A 31 -3.41 -10.47 -22.79
C GLN A 31 -2.51 -9.26 -22.51
N LEU A 32 -1.85 -9.29 -21.34
CA LEU A 32 -0.84 -8.29 -20.96
C LEU A 32 0.54 -8.55 -21.59
N TYR A 33 0.70 -9.64 -22.35
CA TYR A 33 1.97 -9.98 -22.99
C TYR A 33 2.31 -8.99 -24.11
N LEU A 34 3.29 -8.14 -23.86
CA LEU A 34 3.83 -7.18 -24.83
C LEU A 34 4.91 -7.88 -25.64
N ARG A 35 4.61 -8.21 -26.90
CA ARG A 35 5.57 -8.92 -27.77
C ARG A 35 6.79 -8.03 -28.07
N PRO A 36 8.02 -8.43 -27.68
CA PRO A 36 9.22 -7.62 -27.90
C PRO A 36 9.48 -7.28 -29.37
N ASN A 37 9.16 -8.23 -30.26
CA ASN A 37 9.32 -8.06 -31.70
C ASN A 37 8.36 -7.02 -32.32
N ARG A 38 7.35 -6.54 -31.57
CA ARG A 38 6.39 -5.52 -32.04
C ARG A 38 6.54 -4.19 -31.33
N ILE A 39 6.90 -4.21 -30.04
CA ILE A 39 7.03 -3.02 -29.22
C ILE A 39 8.42 -3.07 -28.56
N GLY A 40 9.37 -2.33 -29.12
CA GLY A 40 10.77 -2.40 -28.69
C GLY A 40 11.15 -1.45 -27.55
N ASN A 41 10.32 -0.44 -27.24
CA ASN A 41 10.57 0.51 -26.14
C ASN A 41 9.43 0.43 -25.13
N VAL A 42 9.50 -0.53 -24.21
CA VAL A 42 8.59 -0.62 -23.07
C VAL A 42 9.38 -0.39 -21.80
N VAL A 43 8.87 0.46 -20.93
CA VAL A 43 9.40 0.67 -19.59
C VAL A 43 8.27 0.62 -18.58
N GLN A 44 8.46 -0.10 -17.49
CA GLN A 44 7.53 -0.13 -16.37
C GLN A 44 8.20 0.36 -15.08
N LEU A 45 7.60 1.36 -14.44
CA LEU A 45 7.94 1.75 -13.07
C LEU A 45 7.11 0.90 -12.10
N VAL A 46 7.75 0.29 -11.11
CA VAL A 46 7.12 -0.68 -10.20
C VAL A 46 7.16 -0.16 -8.77
N ALA A 47 6.03 -0.26 -8.07
CA ALA A 47 5.92 0.09 -6.66
C ALA A 47 6.60 -0.94 -5.78
N ARG A 48 7.67 -0.54 -5.09
CA ARG A 48 8.43 -1.38 -4.15
C ARG A 48 7.62 -1.73 -2.91
N ASP A 49 6.86 -0.77 -2.38
CA ASP A 49 6.26 -0.84 -1.04
C ASP A 49 4.77 -1.22 -1.08
N GLU A 50 4.23 -1.53 -2.26
CA GLU A 50 2.85 -2.02 -2.42
C GLU A 50 2.71 -3.45 -1.88
N LYS A 51 1.81 -3.65 -0.91
CA LYS A 51 1.60 -4.94 -0.23
C LYS A 51 0.14 -5.42 -0.25
N ARG A 52 -0.79 -4.67 -0.87
CA ARG A 52 -2.22 -5.01 -0.87
C ARG A 52 -2.49 -6.28 -1.66
N PHE A 53 -3.40 -7.09 -1.13
CA PHE A 53 -3.85 -8.33 -1.76
C PHE A 53 -4.39 -8.12 -3.19
N ASN A 54 -5.21 -7.08 -3.39
CA ASN A 54 -5.86 -6.80 -4.67
C ASN A 54 -4.97 -6.11 -5.73
N PHE A 55 -3.70 -5.84 -5.41
CA PHE A 55 -2.79 -5.06 -6.26
C PHE A 55 -1.66 -5.92 -6.81
N ALA A 56 -1.97 -7.12 -7.32
CA ALA A 56 -0.96 -8.01 -7.91
C ALA A 56 -0.26 -7.36 -9.12
N LEU A 57 1.07 -7.32 -9.10
CA LEU A 57 1.89 -6.76 -10.17
C LEU A 57 1.85 -7.67 -11.39
N SER A 58 1.63 -7.10 -12.57
CA SER A 58 1.89 -7.76 -13.84
C SER A 58 3.28 -7.37 -14.31
N GLU A 59 4.16 -8.36 -14.41
CA GLU A 59 5.53 -8.14 -14.87
C GLU A 59 5.56 -8.05 -16.40
N VAL A 60 6.49 -7.25 -16.90
CA VAL A 60 6.94 -7.14 -18.29
C VAL A 60 8.39 -7.62 -18.46
N GLY A 61 9.12 -7.79 -17.36
CA GLY A 61 10.44 -8.42 -17.34
C GLY A 61 10.37 -9.93 -17.64
N PRO A 62 11.46 -10.54 -18.16
CA PRO A 62 12.75 -9.95 -18.52
C PRO A 62 12.76 -9.31 -19.92
N ASP A 63 11.66 -9.43 -20.66
CA ASP A 63 11.54 -8.99 -22.06
C ASP A 63 11.62 -7.45 -22.21
N HIS A 64 11.24 -6.71 -21.17
CA HIS A 64 11.18 -5.25 -21.14
C HIS A 64 11.80 -4.68 -19.86
N LEU A 65 12.11 -3.38 -19.87
CA LEU A 65 12.73 -2.71 -18.73
C LEU A 65 11.73 -2.52 -17.59
N GLU A 66 12.07 -3.02 -16.40
CA GLU A 66 11.37 -2.76 -15.15
C GLU A 66 12.27 -2.02 -14.17
N ILE A 67 11.78 -0.93 -13.59
CA ILE A 67 12.48 -0.11 -12.60
C ILE A 67 11.65 -0.12 -11.32
N THR A 68 12.20 -0.71 -10.26
CA THR A 68 11.54 -0.72 -8.94
C THR A 68 11.88 0.55 -8.18
N LEU A 69 10.88 1.29 -7.72
CA LEU A 69 11.00 2.60 -7.07
C LEU A 69 10.26 2.62 -5.73
N PRO A 70 10.71 3.43 -4.75
CA PRO A 70 10.06 3.50 -3.44
C PRO A 70 8.61 4.03 -3.53
N GLY A 71 7.74 3.58 -2.64
CA GLY A 71 6.34 3.97 -2.62
C GLY A 71 5.38 2.86 -3.04
N VAL A 72 4.09 3.15 -2.84
CA VAL A 72 2.96 2.27 -3.17
C VAL A 72 2.39 2.58 -4.55
N HIS A 73 1.37 1.84 -5.01
CA HIS A 73 0.83 1.95 -6.37
C HIS A 73 0.57 3.39 -6.85
N SER A 74 -0.13 4.19 -6.04
CA SER A 74 -0.46 5.58 -6.38
C SER A 74 0.65 6.58 -6.04
N ASP A 75 1.69 6.18 -5.30
CA ASP A 75 2.92 6.96 -5.24
C ASP A 75 3.65 6.87 -6.57
N ILE A 76 3.61 5.72 -7.25
CA ILE A 76 4.19 5.51 -8.59
C ILE A 76 3.34 6.15 -9.68
N GLY A 77 2.07 5.76 -9.77
CA GLY A 77 1.17 6.17 -10.86
C GLY A 77 0.47 7.52 -10.66
N GLY A 78 0.58 8.11 -9.46
CA GLY A 78 -0.21 9.27 -9.07
C GLY A 78 -1.61 8.92 -8.57
N GLY A 79 -2.31 9.93 -8.05
CA GLY A 79 -3.69 9.81 -7.53
C GLY A 79 -3.85 10.22 -6.07
N TYR A 80 -2.75 10.36 -5.33
CA TYR A 80 -2.80 10.98 -4.00
C TYR A 80 -2.97 12.50 -4.09
N ARG A 81 -3.61 13.07 -3.06
CA ARG A 81 -3.71 14.52 -2.89
C ARG A 81 -2.34 15.09 -2.55
N ALA A 82 -2.13 16.39 -2.82
CA ALA A 82 -0.88 17.06 -2.46
C ALA A 82 -0.53 16.92 -0.98
N LEU A 83 -1.56 16.91 -0.12
CA LEU A 83 -1.46 16.68 1.32
C LEU A 83 -2.64 15.80 1.77
N LEU A 84 -2.37 14.76 2.53
CA LEU A 84 -3.34 13.81 3.06
C LEU A 84 -3.03 13.51 4.53
N GLN A 85 -4.05 13.53 5.38
CA GLN A 85 -3.94 13.01 6.74
C GLN A 85 -4.28 11.51 6.74
N GLU A 86 -3.29 10.67 6.98
CA GLU A 86 -3.47 9.24 7.21
C GLU A 86 -3.96 9.01 8.64
N GLU A 87 -4.99 8.17 8.79
CA GLU A 87 -5.44 7.62 10.06
C GLU A 87 -5.92 6.19 9.80
N LEU A 88 -4.97 5.25 9.80
CA LEU A 88 -5.14 3.91 9.23
C LEU A 88 -4.73 2.83 10.23
N MET A 89 -5.57 1.81 10.41
CA MET A 89 -5.23 0.60 11.15
C MET A 89 -4.25 -0.23 10.31
N VAL A 90 -3.02 -0.37 10.78
CA VAL A 90 -1.97 -1.13 10.08
C VAL A 90 -1.93 -2.61 10.50
N THR A 91 -2.55 -2.93 11.63
CA THR A 91 -2.90 -4.30 12.02
C THR A 91 -4.42 -4.44 12.12
N PRO A 92 -4.97 -5.67 12.04
CA PRO A 92 -6.35 -5.91 12.43
C PRO A 92 -6.59 -5.42 13.86
N LEU A 93 -7.78 -4.88 14.13
CA LEU A 93 -8.21 -4.62 15.50
C LEU A 93 -8.58 -5.97 16.13
N GLN A 94 -7.74 -6.45 17.05
CA GLN A 94 -7.98 -7.71 17.75
C GLN A 94 -8.99 -7.48 18.89
N SER A 95 -9.72 -8.53 19.26
CA SER A 95 -10.67 -8.52 20.38
C SER A 95 -10.44 -9.70 21.31
N LEU A 96 -10.54 -9.48 22.62
CA LEU A 96 -10.41 -10.52 23.64
C LEU A 96 -11.46 -10.34 24.75
N GLU A 97 -12.04 -11.44 25.22
CA GLU A 97 -12.99 -11.42 26.34
C GLU A 97 -12.27 -11.68 27.67
N VAL A 98 -12.32 -10.70 28.56
CA VAL A 98 -11.59 -10.69 29.83
C VAL A 98 -12.54 -10.43 31.01
N ALA A 99 -12.06 -10.64 32.23
CA ALA A 99 -12.78 -10.24 33.44
C ALA A 99 -12.96 -8.71 33.50
N LEU A 100 -13.94 -8.22 34.27
CA LEU A 100 -14.24 -6.79 34.31
C LEU A 100 -13.09 -5.92 34.84
N ASP A 101 -12.29 -6.46 35.75
CA ASP A 101 -11.16 -5.83 36.41
C ASP A 101 -9.84 -5.92 35.62
N GLN A 102 -9.74 -6.86 34.68
CA GLN A 102 -8.55 -7.01 33.82
C GLN A 102 -8.31 -5.78 32.94
N ASP A 103 -7.11 -5.20 33.01
CA ASP A 103 -6.69 -4.12 32.12
C ASP A 103 -6.34 -4.67 30.72
N VAL A 104 -6.63 -3.91 29.65
CA VAL A 104 -6.28 -4.29 28.28
C VAL A 104 -4.76 -4.35 28.09
N THR A 105 -4.01 -3.50 28.79
CA THR A 105 -2.54 -3.42 28.70
C THR A 105 -1.83 -4.71 29.13
N ASP A 106 -2.47 -5.52 29.96
CA ASP A 106 -1.95 -6.81 30.45
C ASP A 106 -2.35 -8.00 29.57
N THR A 107 -3.04 -7.76 28.45
CA THR A 107 -3.55 -8.82 27.58
C THR A 107 -2.59 -9.22 26.46
N SER A 108 -2.77 -10.43 25.91
CA SER A 108 -2.01 -10.89 24.75
C SER A 108 -2.19 -9.95 23.54
N ILE A 109 -3.41 -9.46 23.30
CA ILE A 109 -3.70 -8.60 22.15
C ILE A 109 -2.98 -7.24 22.22
N TYR A 110 -2.71 -6.73 23.43
CA TYR A 110 -1.93 -5.51 23.61
C TYR A 110 -0.44 -5.75 23.42
N ARG A 111 0.08 -6.89 23.91
CA ARG A 111 1.45 -7.32 23.63
C ARG A 111 1.69 -7.50 22.13
N ASP A 112 0.76 -8.13 21.42
CA ASP A 112 0.86 -8.30 19.96
C ASP A 112 0.90 -6.93 19.24
N ALA A 113 0.13 -5.93 19.71
CA ALA A 113 0.17 -4.57 19.18
C ALA A 113 1.51 -3.85 19.47
N LEU A 114 2.12 -4.09 20.64
CA LEU A 114 3.45 -3.60 20.98
C LEU A 114 4.54 -4.23 20.09
N GLU A 115 4.48 -5.54 19.90
CA GLU A 115 5.40 -6.26 19.02
C GLU A 115 5.28 -5.77 17.57
N ALA A 116 4.06 -5.61 17.07
CA ALA A 116 3.82 -5.03 15.75
C ALA A 116 4.39 -3.61 15.65
N LYS A 117 4.21 -2.77 16.67
CA LYS A 117 4.77 -1.42 16.71
C LYS A 117 6.30 -1.45 16.62
N ALA A 118 6.95 -2.33 17.38
CA ALA A 118 8.40 -2.50 17.34
C ALA A 118 8.89 -2.95 15.96
N CYS A 119 8.19 -3.87 15.29
CA CYS A 119 8.51 -4.29 13.92
C CYS A 119 8.42 -3.14 12.92
N TRP A 120 7.37 -2.31 13.00
CA TRP A 120 7.22 -1.14 12.12
C TRP A 120 8.34 -0.12 12.34
N ILE A 121 8.72 0.14 13.60
CA ILE A 121 9.85 1.02 13.91
C ILE A 121 11.16 0.43 13.36
N ALA A 122 11.38 -0.88 13.50
CA ALA A 122 12.56 -1.56 12.97
C ALA A 122 12.62 -1.53 11.44
N GLU A 123 11.47 -1.53 10.75
CA GLU A 123 11.40 -1.31 9.31
C GLU A 123 11.72 0.14 8.90
N GLY A 124 11.76 1.09 9.84
CA GLY A 124 12.07 2.50 9.58
C GLY A 124 10.86 3.43 9.53
N TRP A 125 9.70 2.99 10.05
CA TRP A 125 8.53 3.86 10.20
C TRP A 125 8.65 4.77 11.44
N PRO A 126 8.12 6.02 11.37
CA PRO A 126 8.21 6.99 12.46
C PRO A 126 7.41 6.54 13.70
N ASP A 127 8.09 6.39 14.85
CA ASP A 127 7.48 6.02 16.14
C ASP A 127 6.39 7.01 16.58
N ASP A 128 6.61 8.31 16.35
CA ASP A 128 5.68 9.38 16.68
C ASP A 128 4.35 9.30 15.92
N ALA A 129 4.32 8.61 14.77
CA ALA A 129 3.11 8.38 14.00
C ALA A 129 2.37 7.08 14.39
N LEU A 130 2.98 6.21 15.20
CA LEU A 130 2.47 4.88 15.50
C LEU A 130 1.81 4.85 16.88
N HIS A 131 0.51 4.56 16.89
CA HIS A 131 -0.31 4.58 18.10
C HIS A 131 -1.00 3.24 18.31
N ILE A 132 -0.89 2.70 19.52
CA ILE A 132 -1.71 1.57 19.93
C ILE A 132 -3.08 2.11 20.30
N VAL A 133 -4.12 1.62 19.62
CA VAL A 133 -5.50 2.04 19.82
C VAL A 133 -6.22 0.97 20.62
N THR A 134 -6.78 1.39 21.75
CA THR A 134 -7.61 0.55 22.64
C THR A 134 -8.99 1.19 22.79
N PRO A 135 -9.95 0.91 21.88
CA PRO A 135 -11.32 1.40 21.99
C PRO A 135 -11.98 1.00 23.31
N ASN A 136 -13.07 1.70 23.66
CA ASN A 136 -13.84 1.42 24.88
C ASN A 136 -14.25 -0.05 24.95
N ALA A 137 -14.00 -0.67 26.11
CA ALA A 137 -14.38 -2.04 26.35
C ALA A 137 -15.91 -2.20 26.34
N GLU A 138 -16.39 -3.25 25.70
CA GLU A 138 -17.81 -3.57 25.62
C GLU A 138 -18.17 -4.59 26.70
N ARG A 139 -19.06 -4.24 27.62
CA ARG A 139 -19.52 -5.20 28.62
C ARG A 139 -20.39 -6.25 27.94
N LEU A 140 -20.07 -7.53 28.16
CA LEU A 140 -20.82 -8.62 27.56
C LEU A 140 -22.10 -8.90 28.38
N PRO A 141 -23.19 -9.32 27.70
CA PRO A 141 -24.39 -9.78 28.40
C PRO A 141 -24.04 -11.02 29.25
N PRO A 142 -24.81 -11.27 30.34
CA PRO A 142 -24.67 -12.50 31.11
C PRO A 142 -24.86 -13.72 30.21
N ASP A 143 -24.09 -14.77 30.46
CA ASP A 143 -24.21 -16.02 29.72
C ASP A 143 -25.61 -16.63 29.98
N SER A 144 -26.33 -16.93 28.89
CA SER A 144 -27.66 -17.51 28.96
C SER A 144 -27.63 -18.97 29.42
N GLU A 145 -26.54 -19.69 29.14
CA GLU A 145 -26.35 -21.09 29.51
C GLU A 145 -25.73 -21.23 30.92
N ASP A 146 -24.85 -20.30 31.32
CA ASP A 146 -24.27 -20.25 32.67
C ASP A 146 -24.49 -18.90 33.35
N ARG A 147 -25.67 -18.74 33.96
CA ARG A 147 -26.03 -17.52 34.71
C ARG A 147 -25.13 -17.21 35.90
N MET A 148 -24.33 -18.19 36.37
CA MET A 148 -23.40 -18.02 37.49
C MET A 148 -21.98 -17.66 37.01
N ALA A 149 -21.72 -17.65 35.70
CA ALA A 149 -20.45 -17.25 35.15
C ALA A 149 -20.10 -15.81 35.56
N PRO A 150 -18.82 -15.53 35.88
CA PRO A 150 -18.39 -14.19 36.25
C PRO A 150 -18.61 -13.22 35.08
N PRO A 151 -18.95 -11.95 35.35
CA PRO A 151 -19.19 -10.99 34.30
C PRO A 151 -17.91 -10.71 33.51
N ARG A 152 -18.04 -10.57 32.19
CA ARG A 152 -16.93 -10.35 31.26
C ARG A 152 -17.11 -9.06 30.47
N LYS A 153 -16.01 -8.54 29.94
CA LYS A 153 -15.97 -7.46 28.97
C LYS A 153 -15.12 -7.88 27.78
N ARG A 154 -15.43 -7.35 26.61
CA ARG A 154 -14.61 -7.46 25.41
C ARG A 154 -13.73 -6.23 25.30
N VAL A 155 -12.43 -6.45 25.30
CA VAL A 155 -11.41 -5.42 25.07
C VAL A 155 -10.86 -5.54 23.66
N TYR A 156 -10.29 -4.44 23.16
CA TYR A 156 -9.79 -4.35 21.80
C TYR A 156 -8.40 -3.70 21.80
N ALA A 157 -7.51 -4.15 20.92
CA ALA A 157 -6.18 -3.57 20.74
C ALA A 157 -5.73 -3.73 19.28
N GLY A 158 -5.02 -2.73 18.77
CA GLY A 158 -4.43 -2.77 17.44
C GLY A 158 -3.49 -1.58 17.23
N LEU A 159 -2.69 -1.63 16.16
CA LEU A 159 -1.76 -0.58 15.78
C LEU A 159 -2.37 0.30 14.69
N GLN A 160 -2.33 1.60 14.91
CA GLN A 160 -2.76 2.64 13.98
C GLN A 160 -1.57 3.52 13.60
N ILE A 161 -1.50 3.92 12.34
CA ILE A 161 -0.63 5.01 11.89
C ILE A 161 -1.45 6.29 11.72
N LYS A 162 -0.98 7.39 12.28
CA LYS A 162 -1.57 8.73 12.14
C LYS A 162 -0.52 9.76 11.83
N ARG A 163 -0.62 10.38 10.66
CA ARG A 163 0.37 11.39 10.19
C ARG A 163 -0.13 12.14 8.96
N GLU A 164 0.60 13.17 8.59
CA GLU A 164 0.42 13.89 7.33
C GLU A 164 1.42 13.37 6.28
N VAL A 165 0.93 13.10 5.07
CA VAL A 165 1.71 12.57 3.94
C VAL A 165 1.45 13.42 2.69
N ARG A 166 2.49 13.61 1.89
CA ARG A 166 2.49 14.44 0.68
C ARG A 166 2.46 13.58 -0.58
N GLY A 167 1.64 13.94 -1.56
CA GLY A 167 1.48 13.22 -2.83
C GLY A 167 2.52 13.50 -3.92
N GLU A 168 3.56 14.28 -3.60
CA GLU A 168 4.50 14.82 -4.60
C GLU A 168 5.48 13.77 -5.15
N LEU A 169 5.63 12.63 -4.49
CA LEU A 169 6.53 11.55 -4.92
C LEU A 169 6.19 11.05 -6.34
N SER A 170 4.91 11.01 -6.69
CA SER A 170 4.44 10.69 -8.04
C SER A 170 4.95 11.64 -9.12
N ARG A 171 5.23 12.90 -8.77
CA ARG A 171 5.77 13.90 -9.69
C ARG A 171 7.23 13.63 -10.02
N VAL A 172 7.99 13.07 -9.07
CA VAL A 172 9.36 12.58 -9.32
C VAL A 172 9.32 11.48 -10.38
N TYR A 173 8.41 10.52 -10.24
CA TYR A 173 8.31 9.40 -11.19
C TYR A 173 7.74 9.79 -12.54
N CYS A 174 6.85 10.79 -12.56
CA CYS A 174 6.44 11.42 -13.81
C CYS A 174 7.66 11.99 -14.56
N ARG A 175 8.56 12.70 -13.88
CA ARG A 175 9.82 13.23 -14.47
C ARG A 175 10.75 12.11 -14.95
N VAL A 176 10.88 11.02 -14.20
CA VAL A 176 11.65 9.83 -14.61
C VAL A 176 11.10 9.24 -15.91
N MET A 177 9.79 8.96 -15.97
CA MET A 177 9.16 8.40 -17.17
C MET A 177 9.25 9.36 -18.37
N HIS A 178 9.07 10.66 -18.12
CA HIS A 178 9.19 11.70 -19.15
C HIS A 178 10.59 11.74 -19.75
N ALA A 179 11.63 11.71 -18.91
CA ALA A 179 13.02 11.65 -19.36
C ALA A 179 13.33 10.39 -20.17
N LEU A 180 12.85 9.22 -19.71
CA LEU A 180 13.00 7.95 -20.42
C LEU A 180 12.30 7.96 -21.79
N ALA A 181 11.11 8.57 -21.87
CA ALA A 181 10.38 8.74 -23.12
C ALA A 181 11.09 9.70 -24.09
N LYS A 182 11.57 10.85 -23.60
CA LYS A 182 12.33 11.82 -24.40
C LYS A 182 13.64 11.23 -24.93
N ALA A 183 14.34 10.41 -24.13
CA ALA A 183 15.53 9.68 -24.58
C ALA A 183 15.25 8.70 -25.74
N LYS A 184 13.98 8.32 -25.95
CA LYS A 184 13.50 7.52 -27.09
C LYS A 184 12.85 8.36 -28.20
N ASN A 185 13.06 9.68 -28.20
CA ASN A 185 12.53 10.64 -29.17
C ASN A 185 10.99 10.71 -29.20
N VAL A 186 10.32 10.45 -28.07
CA VAL A 186 8.90 10.76 -27.92
C VAL A 186 8.75 12.29 -27.90
N PRO A 187 7.87 12.88 -28.72
CA PRO A 187 7.73 14.34 -28.86
C PRO A 187 6.92 14.92 -27.70
N PHE A 188 7.38 14.73 -26.46
CA PHE A 188 6.81 15.40 -25.30
C PHE A 188 7.37 16.80 -25.16
N GLU A 189 6.49 17.73 -24.80
CA GLU A 189 6.85 19.07 -24.34
C GLU A 189 7.59 18.98 -23.01
N ASP A 190 8.33 20.03 -22.68
CA ASP A 190 8.94 20.14 -21.36
C ASP A 190 7.87 20.27 -20.28
N ILE A 191 8.18 19.80 -19.07
CA ILE A 191 7.25 19.88 -17.95
C ILE A 191 7.18 21.35 -17.50
N ASP A 192 6.00 21.94 -17.62
CA ASP A 192 5.75 23.32 -17.22
C ASP A 192 6.04 23.55 -15.72
N ASP A 193 6.44 24.78 -15.38
CA ASP A 193 6.50 25.25 -13.99
C ASP A 193 5.10 25.59 -13.46
N LYS A 194 4.26 24.56 -13.34
CA LYS A 194 2.91 24.65 -12.75
C LYS A 194 2.90 24.01 -11.36
N PRO A 195 2.06 24.50 -10.42
CA PRO A 195 1.94 23.94 -9.07
C PRO A 195 1.64 22.43 -9.04
N GLU A 196 0.94 21.89 -10.04
CA GLU A 196 0.68 20.44 -10.17
C GLU A 196 1.93 19.59 -10.48
N PHE A 197 3.01 20.18 -11.01
CA PHE A 197 4.25 19.50 -11.38
C PHE A 197 5.46 19.88 -10.52
N GLN A 198 5.29 20.83 -9.61
CA GLN A 198 6.33 21.23 -8.65
C GLN A 198 6.60 20.12 -7.65
N ILE A 199 7.87 19.94 -7.31
CA ILE A 199 8.31 19.05 -6.23
C ILE A 199 8.88 19.91 -5.12
N SER A 200 8.81 19.44 -3.88
CA SER A 200 9.48 20.13 -2.78
C SER A 200 11.00 20.11 -2.96
N GLU A 201 11.69 21.15 -2.49
CA GLU A 201 13.16 21.26 -2.54
C GLU A 201 13.87 20.02 -1.95
N GLU A 202 13.30 19.40 -0.93
CA GLU A 202 13.83 18.17 -0.30
C GLU A 202 13.82 16.94 -1.23
N LEU A 203 13.01 16.94 -2.30
CA LEU A 203 12.95 15.86 -3.29
C LEU A 203 13.77 16.16 -4.55
N GLU A 204 14.24 17.39 -4.76
CA GLU A 204 14.98 17.76 -5.97
C GLU A 204 16.25 16.92 -6.18
N PRO A 205 17.13 16.73 -5.17
CA PRO A 205 18.34 15.92 -5.36
C PRO A 205 18.04 14.46 -5.69
N LEU A 206 16.97 13.93 -5.10
CA LEU A 206 16.49 12.57 -5.38
C LEU A 206 15.94 12.47 -6.81
N CYS A 207 15.15 13.46 -7.23
CA CYS A 207 14.58 13.51 -8.56
C CYS A 207 15.65 13.59 -9.65
N ASP A 208 16.63 14.48 -9.52
CA ASP A 208 17.70 14.65 -10.50
C ASP A 208 18.49 13.36 -10.69
N ARG A 209 18.82 12.68 -9.58
CA ARG A 209 19.53 11.41 -9.60
C ARG A 209 18.70 10.29 -10.24
N PHE A 210 17.40 10.20 -9.92
CA PHE A 210 16.50 9.20 -10.50
C PHE A 210 16.31 9.43 -12.01
N VAL A 211 16.21 10.69 -12.45
CA VAL A 211 16.16 11.06 -13.87
C VAL A 211 17.47 10.69 -14.60
N ALA A 212 18.61 10.81 -13.91
CA ALA A 212 19.91 10.37 -14.44
C ALA A 212 20.06 8.82 -14.50
N GLY A 213 19.08 8.06 -13.97
CA GLY A 213 19.06 6.61 -14.01
C GLY A 213 19.71 5.92 -12.80
N ASP A 214 20.05 6.67 -11.75
CA ASP A 214 20.51 6.12 -10.48
C ASP A 214 19.34 6.09 -9.49
N TYR A 215 18.85 4.89 -9.19
CA TYR A 215 17.69 4.67 -8.30
C TYR A 215 18.08 4.30 -6.88
N THR A 216 19.33 4.55 -6.47
CA THR A 216 19.80 4.27 -5.12
C THR A 216 19.27 5.28 -4.11
N LEU A 217 19.02 4.81 -2.89
CA LEU A 217 18.55 5.64 -1.77
C LEU A 217 19.57 5.64 -0.64
N THR A 218 19.80 6.81 -0.06
CA THR A 218 20.52 6.90 1.21
C THR A 218 19.58 6.59 2.39
N PRO A 219 20.10 6.17 3.56
CA PRO A 219 19.27 5.93 4.75
C PRO A 219 18.46 7.16 5.20
N ALA A 220 19.01 8.37 5.00
CA ALA A 220 18.33 9.62 5.31
C ALA A 220 17.14 9.86 4.37
N GLU A 221 17.30 9.57 3.08
CA GLU A 221 16.22 9.67 2.09
C GLU A 221 15.15 8.61 2.30
N GLU A 222 15.53 7.37 2.60
CA GLU A 222 14.58 6.31 2.95
C GLU A 222 13.72 6.73 4.16
N SER A 223 14.37 7.30 5.19
CA SER A 223 13.67 7.82 6.38
C SER A 223 12.75 9.01 6.05
N LEU A 224 13.21 9.93 5.20
CA LEU A 224 12.42 11.07 4.74
C LEU A 224 11.19 10.62 3.96
N LEU A 225 11.38 9.73 2.99
CA LEU A 225 10.33 9.19 2.14
C LEU A 225 9.29 8.46 2.99
N ARG A 226 9.73 7.56 3.88
CA ARG A 226 8.83 6.86 4.80
C ARG A 226 8.09 7.80 5.72
N ARG A 227 8.68 8.91 6.16
CA ARG A 227 8.03 9.86 7.06
C ARG A 227 6.99 10.73 6.35
N ARG A 228 7.27 11.19 5.13
CA ARG A 228 6.51 12.29 4.51
C ARG A 228 5.87 11.96 3.16
N TYR A 229 6.27 10.92 2.45
CA TYR A 229 5.95 10.75 1.03
C TYR A 229 5.41 9.39 0.62
N ILE A 230 5.89 8.30 1.23
CA ILE A 230 5.38 6.95 0.96
C ILE A 230 4.09 6.77 1.72
N HIS A 231 2.99 6.52 1.02
CA HIS A 231 1.68 6.30 1.64
C HIS A 231 1.53 4.87 2.18
N THR A 232 0.64 4.70 3.16
CA THR A 232 0.30 3.40 3.73
C THR A 232 -0.89 2.82 2.98
N SER A 233 -0.66 2.25 1.80
CA SER A 233 -1.76 1.72 0.97
C SER A 233 -2.45 0.52 1.61
N ALA A 234 -1.68 -0.38 2.23
CA ALA A 234 -2.20 -1.59 2.86
C ALA A 234 -2.65 -1.32 4.31
N HIS A 235 -3.93 -1.51 4.60
CA HIS A 235 -4.53 -1.23 5.90
C HIS A 235 -5.82 -2.03 6.15
N TRP A 236 -6.22 -2.09 7.41
CA TRP A 236 -7.38 -2.82 7.93
C TRP A 236 -8.57 -1.92 8.27
N ASN A 237 -8.57 -0.65 7.83
CA ASN A 237 -9.76 0.20 7.99
C ASN A 237 -10.95 -0.40 7.23
N HIS A 238 -12.11 -0.33 7.87
CA HIS A 238 -13.36 -0.72 7.24
C HIS A 238 -13.74 0.33 6.17
N PRO A 239 -13.96 -0.08 4.90
CA PRO A 239 -14.27 0.86 3.82
C PRO A 239 -15.56 1.66 4.06
N LEU A 240 -16.44 1.17 4.95
CA LEU A 240 -17.75 1.77 5.27
C LEU A 240 -17.86 2.17 6.75
N ALA A 241 -16.84 2.79 7.34
CA ALA A 241 -16.89 3.29 8.73
C ALA A 241 -18.04 4.31 9.03
N LYS A 242 -18.92 4.62 8.06
CA LYS A 242 -20.10 5.48 8.21
C LYS A 242 -21.47 4.78 8.03
N ALA A 243 -21.52 3.48 7.73
CA ALA A 243 -22.80 2.80 7.54
C ALA A 243 -23.22 2.05 8.81
N SER A 244 -24.10 2.67 9.59
CA SER A 244 -24.88 1.99 10.62
C SER A 244 -25.79 0.95 9.95
N GLY A 245 -25.66 -0.31 10.36
CA GLY A 245 -26.69 -1.33 10.17
C GLY A 245 -26.37 -2.45 9.18
N LYS A 246 -26.46 -3.68 9.73
CA LYS A 246 -26.70 -4.99 9.09
C LYS A 246 -25.69 -5.49 8.04
N VAL A 247 -24.95 -6.52 8.48
CA VAL A 247 -24.43 -7.68 7.72
C VAL A 247 -24.10 -7.37 6.25
N ILE A 248 -22.93 -6.78 6.05
CA ILE A 248 -22.25 -6.78 4.74
C ILE A 248 -21.01 -7.64 4.93
N THR A 249 -20.93 -8.75 4.18
CA THR A 249 -19.77 -9.62 4.10
C THR A 249 -18.53 -8.77 3.84
N LEU A 250 -17.62 -8.75 4.82
CA LEU A 250 -16.49 -7.84 4.92
C LEU A 250 -15.50 -8.06 3.77
N LEU A 251 -15.29 -7.05 2.94
CA LEU A 251 -14.16 -7.01 2.01
C LEU A 251 -13.20 -5.94 2.50
N TYR A 252 -12.13 -6.36 3.17
CA TYR A 252 -10.98 -5.49 3.44
C TYR A 252 -10.24 -5.26 2.11
N ILE A 253 -10.75 -4.35 1.28
CA ILE A 253 -10.27 -4.11 -0.09
C ILE A 253 -8.78 -3.72 -0.11
N ASN A 254 -8.29 -3.10 0.96
CA ASN A 254 -6.90 -2.68 1.12
C ASN A 254 -6.10 -3.56 2.09
N SER A 255 -6.58 -4.76 2.46
CA SER A 255 -5.79 -5.61 3.36
C SER A 255 -4.45 -5.99 2.74
N PRO A 256 -3.37 -6.04 3.54
CA PRO A 256 -2.10 -6.60 3.08
C PRO A 256 -2.24 -8.09 2.75
N MET A 257 -1.32 -8.59 1.94
CA MET A 257 -1.07 -10.04 1.80
C MET A 257 -0.66 -10.64 3.16
N GLU A 258 -1.02 -11.91 3.42
CA GLU A 258 -0.75 -12.59 4.70
C GLU A 258 0.73 -12.64 5.07
N ASN A 259 1.62 -12.72 4.08
CA ASN A 259 3.08 -12.67 4.24
C ASN A 259 3.69 -11.27 4.04
N GLY A 260 2.88 -10.24 3.78
CA GLY A 260 3.35 -8.89 3.45
C GLY A 260 4.09 -8.78 2.11
N ILE A 261 4.07 -9.82 1.27
CA ILE A 261 4.75 -9.87 -0.03
C ILE A 261 3.71 -9.78 -1.14
N ARG A 262 3.89 -8.81 -2.04
CA ARG A 262 3.05 -8.58 -3.20
C ARG A 262 3.06 -9.78 -4.16
N VAL A 263 1.89 -10.18 -4.64
CA VAL A 263 1.77 -11.16 -5.72
C VAL A 263 2.30 -10.57 -7.03
N ARG A 264 3.06 -11.37 -7.78
CA ARG A 264 3.64 -11.03 -9.09
C ARG A 264 3.19 -12.05 -10.14
N HIS A 265 2.66 -11.57 -11.25
CA HIS A 265 2.26 -12.38 -12.39
C HIS A 265 3.32 -12.27 -13.48
N PRO A 266 3.97 -13.40 -13.86
CA PRO A 266 5.10 -13.35 -14.78
C PRO A 266 4.67 -13.00 -16.21
N HIS A 267 5.56 -12.35 -16.95
CA HIS A 267 5.37 -11.98 -18.35
C HIS A 267 5.48 -13.20 -19.29
N VAL A 268 4.51 -14.12 -19.23
CA VAL A 268 4.54 -15.36 -20.01
C VAL A 268 3.59 -15.29 -21.20
N ARG A 269 4.07 -15.75 -22.36
CA ARG A 269 3.23 -15.94 -23.55
C ARG A 269 2.19 -17.04 -23.28
N THR A 270 0.92 -16.66 -23.21
CA THR A 270 -0.19 -17.63 -23.23
C THR A 270 -0.17 -18.38 -24.57
N ARG A 271 -0.21 -19.72 -24.49
CA ARG A 271 -0.16 -20.64 -25.63
C ARG A 271 -1.49 -20.66 -26.38
#